data_AF-A0AAD9X790-F1
#
_entry.id   AF-A0AAD9X790-F1
#
_cell.length_a   1.000
_cell.length_b   1.000
_cell.length_c   1.000
_cell.angle_alpha   90.00
_cell.angle_beta   90.00
_cell.angle_gamma   90.00
#
_symmetry.space_group_name_H-M   'P 1'
#
loop_
_entity.id
_entity.type
_entity.pdbx_description
1 polymer ?
#
loop_
_entity_poly.entity_id
_entity_poly.type
_entity_poly.pdbx_seq_one_letter_code
_entity_poly.pdbx_strand_id
1 'polypeptide(L)'
;MFWAIFVLGHDCGHGSFSDSPRLNSIVDHILHSSILVPYNGWRISHRTHHQNHVNVENDESWVPLPEMIYNKLDPNTKKFRFTVPFPVIAYPLYLVRD
;
A
#
# COMPACT_ATOMS: atom_id res chain seq x y z
N MET A 1 14.45 -3.31 14.01
CA MET A 1 14.71 -1.85 14.15
C MET A 1 13.95 -1.04 13.10
N PHE A 2 14.06 -1.36 11.81
CA PHE A 2 13.34 -0.68 10.71
C PHE A 2 11.84 -0.44 10.99
N TRP A 3 11.08 -1.51 11.29
CA TRP A 3 9.64 -1.40 11.52
C TRP A 3 9.25 -0.54 12.72
N ALA A 4 10.05 -0.52 13.78
CA ALA A 4 9.77 0.34 14.94
C ALA A 4 9.94 1.82 14.59
N ILE A 5 10.94 2.16 13.77
CA ILE A 5 11.15 3.53 13.26
C ILE A 5 9.99 3.94 12.35
N PHE A 6 9.56 3.03 11.47
CA PHE A 6 8.40 3.26 10.60
C PHE A 6 7.12 3.50 11.40
N VAL A 7 6.82 2.67 12.41
CA VAL A 7 5.62 2.83 13.25
C VAL A 7 5.65 4.17 13.98
N LEU A 8 6.80 4.58 14.53
CA LEU A 8 6.91 5.85 15.22
C LEU A 8 6.71 7.04 14.25
N GLY A 9 7.30 6.99 13.05
CA GLY A 9 7.07 7.97 12.00
C GLY A 9 5.61 8.01 11.55
N HIS A 10 4.97 6.84 11.45
CA HIS A 10 3.55 6.70 11.14
C HIS A 10 2.65 7.36 12.18
N ASP A 11 2.93 7.17 13.47
CA ASP A 11 2.18 7.79 14.56
C ASP A 11 2.37 9.33 14.59
N CYS A 12 3.56 9.82 14.21
CA CYS A 12 3.75 11.24 13.94
C CYS A 12 2.90 11.72 12.76
N GLY A 13 2.82 10.95 11.67
CA GLY A 13 1.98 11.24 10.50
C GLY A 13 0.48 11.33 10.83
N HIS A 14 0.01 10.54 11.81
CA HIS A 14 -1.34 10.62 12.38
C HIS A 14 -1.53 11.77 13.37
N GLY A 15 -0.45 12.33 13.87
CA GLY A 15 -0.47 13.34 14.92
C GLY A 15 -0.70 12.78 16.33
N SER A 16 -0.64 11.46 16.53
CA SER A 16 -0.85 10.82 17.83
C SER A 16 0.42 10.76 18.70
N PHE A 17 1.58 11.07 18.13
CA PHE A 17 2.85 11.11 18.88
C PHE A 17 2.98 12.31 19.82
N SER A 18 2.42 13.47 19.46
CA SER A 18 2.49 14.70 20.25
C SER A 18 1.34 15.66 19.93
N ASP A 19 0.95 16.51 20.87
CA ASP A 19 -0.01 17.59 20.64
C ASP A 19 0.50 18.70 19.69
N SER A 20 1.81 18.74 19.39
CA SER A 20 2.40 19.74 18.50
C SER A 20 2.49 19.25 17.05
N PRO A 21 1.71 19.82 16.10
CA PRO A 21 1.77 19.42 14.69
C PRO A 21 3.15 19.65 14.05
N ARG A 22 3.85 20.68 14.51
CA ARG A 22 5.22 20.98 14.05
C ARG A 22 6.21 19.93 14.52
N LEU A 23 6.11 19.49 15.78
CA LEU A 23 6.99 18.44 16.30
C LEU A 23 6.75 17.13 15.54
N ASN A 24 5.50 16.73 15.37
CA ASN A 24 5.12 15.56 14.59
C ASN A 24 5.72 15.62 13.17
N SER A 25 5.57 16.76 12.48
CA SER A 25 6.10 16.90 11.11
C SER A 25 7.63 16.78 11.03
N ILE A 26 8.35 17.29 12.03
CA ILE A 26 9.82 17.20 12.09
C ILE A 26 10.26 15.77 12.38
N VAL A 27 9.64 15.13 13.37
CA VAL A 27 10.00 13.77 13.80
C VAL A 27 9.66 12.76 12.69
N ASP A 28 8.47 12.84 12.11
CA ASP A 28 8.05 12.03 10.95
C ASP A 28 9.10 12.12 9.82
N HIS A 29 9.46 13.35 9.43
CA HIS A 29 10.42 13.58 8.36
C HIS A 29 11.78 12.94 8.63
N ILE A 30 12.32 13.09 9.84
CA ILE A 30 13.60 12.51 10.22
C ILE A 30 13.53 10.98 10.25
N LEU A 31 12.50 10.43 10.89
CA LEU A 31 12.34 8.98 11.06
C LEU A 31 12.19 8.28 9.71
N HIS A 32 11.26 8.72 8.86
CA HIS A 32 11.06 8.11 7.55
C HIS A 32 12.27 8.28 6.62
N SER A 33 12.89 9.47 6.59
CA SER A 33 14.08 9.69 5.76
C SER A 33 15.25 8.82 6.18
N SER A 34 15.42 8.55 7.50
CA SER A 34 16.51 7.70 8.01
C SER A 34 16.43 6.25 7.54
N ILE A 35 15.24 5.79 7.14
CA ILE A 35 14.98 4.44 6.64
C ILE A 35 14.63 4.43 5.14
N LEU A 36 14.94 5.51 4.42
CA LEU A 36 14.70 5.67 2.98
C LEU A 36 13.23 5.58 2.58
N VAL A 37 12.31 5.84 3.51
CA VAL A 37 10.89 6.03 3.18
C VAL A 37 10.71 7.49 2.75
N PRO A 38 10.20 7.76 1.54
CA PRO A 38 10.07 9.12 1.03
C PRO A 38 8.96 9.86 1.79
N TYR A 39 9.33 10.68 2.79
CA TYR A 39 8.39 11.36 3.70
C TYR A 39 7.18 12.00 3.00
N ASN A 40 7.41 12.85 1.99
CA ASN A 40 6.30 13.55 1.33
C ASN A 40 5.38 12.58 0.56
N GLY A 41 5.97 11.61 -0.14
CA GLY A 41 5.22 10.60 -0.88
C GLY A 41 4.38 9.75 0.06
N TRP A 42 5.02 9.22 1.10
CA TRP A 42 4.38 8.42 2.13
C TRP A 42 3.27 9.20 2.86
N ARG A 43 3.52 10.44 3.29
CA ARG A 43 2.52 11.26 3.99
C ARG A 43 1.27 11.51 3.15
N ILE A 44 1.43 11.77 1.85
CA ILE A 44 0.31 12.00 0.93
C ILE A 44 -0.43 10.69 0.68
N SER A 45 0.27 9.63 0.30
CA SER A 45 -0.32 8.33 -0.02
C SER A 45 -1.04 7.74 1.19
N HIS A 46 -0.39 7.74 2.35
CA HIS A 46 -0.96 7.26 3.62
C HIS A 46 -2.25 8.02 4.01
N ARG A 47 -2.29 9.33 3.80
CA ARG A 47 -3.51 10.12 4.00
C ARG A 47 -4.61 9.69 3.03
N THR A 48 -4.30 9.50 1.75
CA THR A 48 -5.24 9.02 0.74
C THR A 48 -5.77 7.63 1.10
N HIS A 49 -4.89 6.72 1.53
CA HIS A 49 -5.25 5.39 2.02
C HIS A 49 -6.26 5.47 3.16
N HIS A 50 -6.00 6.26 4.20
CA HIS A 50 -6.96 6.39 5.32
C HIS A 50 -8.29 7.05 4.93
N GLN A 51 -8.29 7.93 3.93
CA GLN A 51 -9.51 8.54 3.40
C GLN A 51 -10.35 7.57 2.56
N ASN A 52 -9.69 6.64 1.87
CA ASN A 52 -10.31 5.76 0.87
C ASN A 52 -10.21 4.28 1.21
N HIS A 53 -9.87 3.91 2.45
CA HIS A 53 -9.62 2.52 2.81
C HIS A 53 -10.81 1.62 2.44
N VAL A 54 -10.56 0.55 1.68
CA VAL A 54 -11.60 -0.39 1.19
C VAL A 54 -12.57 0.23 0.17
N ASN A 55 -12.25 1.40 -0.39
CA ASN A 55 -12.99 1.96 -1.51
C ASN A 55 -12.54 1.32 -2.83
N VAL A 56 -13.48 0.71 -3.56
CA VAL A 56 -13.21 -0.01 -4.81
C VAL A 56 -12.61 0.88 -5.91
N GLU A 57 -12.91 2.18 -5.90
CA GLU A 57 -12.53 3.12 -6.96
C GLU A 57 -11.37 4.03 -6.57
N ASN A 58 -11.26 4.36 -5.27
CA ASN A 58 -10.39 5.43 -4.78
C ASN A 58 -9.26 4.92 -3.86
N ASP A 59 -9.25 3.64 -3.48
CA ASP A 59 -8.12 3.05 -2.74
C ASP A 59 -6.92 2.91 -3.69
N GLU A 60 -5.76 3.38 -3.24
CA GLU A 60 -4.52 3.38 -4.02
C GLU A 60 -3.78 2.03 -4.00
N SER A 61 -4.07 1.19 -3.01
CA SER A 61 -3.33 -0.06 -2.74
C SER A 61 -3.99 -1.29 -3.35
N TRP A 62 -5.33 -1.27 -3.47
CA TRP A 62 -6.08 -2.41 -3.94
C TRP A 62 -7.15 -1.99 -4.95
N VAL A 63 -6.93 -2.38 -6.20
CA VAL A 63 -7.86 -2.14 -7.31
C VAL A 63 -8.38 -3.50 -7.79
N PRO A 64 -9.58 -3.94 -7.34
CA PRO A 64 -10.11 -5.24 -7.74
C PRO A 64 -10.48 -5.24 -9.22
N LEU A 65 -10.45 -6.43 -9.81
CA LEU A 65 -11.04 -6.62 -11.14
C LEU A 65 -12.56 -6.42 -11.05
N PRO A 66 -13.16 -5.45 -11.79
CA PRO A 66 -14.60 -5.28 -11.81
C PRO A 66 -15.31 -6.53 -12.33
N GLU A 67 -16.49 -6.83 -11.78
CA GLU A 67 -17.27 -8.03 -12.14
C GLU A 67 -17.55 -8.09 -13.66
N MET A 68 -17.87 -6.95 -14.27
CA MET A 68 -18.09 -6.87 -15.72
C MET A 68 -16.86 -7.34 -16.51
N ILE A 69 -15.65 -6.98 -16.07
CA ILE A 69 -14.41 -7.40 -16.73
C ILE A 69 -14.16 -8.87 -16.47
N TYR A 70 -14.33 -9.31 -15.21
CA TYR A 70 -14.22 -10.72 -14.84
C TYR A 70 -15.08 -11.61 -15.74
N ASN A 71 -16.35 -11.25 -15.93
CA ASN A 71 -17.29 -12.05 -16.71
C ASN A 71 -16.87 -12.19 -18.18
N LYS A 72 -16.20 -11.17 -18.75
CA LYS A 72 -15.70 -11.15 -20.13
C LYS A 72 -14.39 -11.92 -20.35
N LEU A 73 -13.69 -12.34 -19.29
CA LEU A 73 -12.44 -13.10 -19.43
C LEU A 73 -12.68 -14.48 -20.07
N ASP A 74 -11.74 -14.93 -20.89
CA ASP A 74 -11.75 -16.29 -21.42
C ASP A 74 -11.57 -17.33 -20.30
N PRO A 75 -12.09 -18.57 -20.48
CA PRO A 75 -12.05 -19.58 -19.44
C PRO A 75 -10.64 -19.94 -18.95
N ASN A 76 -9.62 -19.88 -19.82
CA ASN A 76 -8.25 -20.21 -19.46
C ASN A 76 -7.67 -19.11 -18.57
N THR A 77 -7.87 -17.83 -18.92
CA THR A 77 -7.44 -16.71 -18.08
C THR A 77 -8.12 -16.75 -16.71
N LYS A 78 -9.41 -17.07 -16.64
CA LYS A 78 -10.10 -17.25 -15.34
C LYS A 78 -9.45 -18.35 -14.51
N LYS A 79 -9.20 -19.52 -15.11
CA LYS A 79 -8.57 -20.67 -14.46
C LYS A 79 -7.16 -20.35 -13.96
N PHE A 80 -6.30 -19.79 -14.81
CA PHE A 80 -4.89 -19.54 -14.46
C PHE A 80 -4.69 -18.38 -13.49
N ARG A 81 -5.56 -17.36 -13.50
CA ARG A 81 -5.42 -16.19 -12.61
C ARG A 81 -6.15 -16.33 -11.27
N PHE A 82 -7.27 -17.05 -11.23
CA PHE A 82 -8.18 -17.02 -10.06
C PHE A 82 -8.46 -18.40 -9.45
N THR A 83 -7.89 -19.49 -9.98
CA THR A 83 -8.06 -20.84 -9.41
C THR A 83 -6.73 -21.38 -8.87
N VAL A 84 -6.69 -21.76 -7.59
CA VAL A 84 -5.53 -22.42 -6.96
C VAL A 84 -5.26 -23.77 -7.66
N PRO A 85 -3.99 -24.15 -7.94
CA PRO A 85 -2.74 -23.52 -7.48
C PRO A 85 -2.11 -22.52 -8.47
N PHE A 86 -2.74 -22.27 -9.62
CA PHE A 86 -2.12 -21.54 -10.72
C PHE A 86 -1.56 -20.14 -10.38
N PRO A 87 -2.27 -19.23 -9.69
CA PRO A 87 -1.72 -17.91 -9.36
C PRO A 87 -0.57 -17.97 -8.36
N VAL A 88 -0.56 -18.93 -7.45
CA VAL A 88 0.51 -19.11 -6.45
C VAL A 88 1.81 -19.52 -7.15
N ILE A 89 1.73 -20.37 -8.18
CA ILE A 89 2.87 -20.80 -8.97
C ILE A 89 3.31 -19.71 -9.97
N ALA A 90 2.37 -18.94 -10.51
CA ALA A 90 2.66 -17.88 -11.47
C ALA A 90 3.34 -16.65 -10.81
N TYR A 91 3.07 -16.38 -9.52
CA TYR A 91 3.60 -15.21 -8.83
C TYR A 91 5.14 -15.16 -8.79
N PRO A 92 5.88 -16.23 -8.41
CA PRO A 92 7.34 -16.24 -8.52
C PRO A 92 7.87 -16.01 -9.94
N LEU A 93 7.17 -16.48 -10.98
CA LEU A 93 7.59 -16.29 -12.38
C LEU A 93 7.37 -14.85 -12.85
N TYR A 94 6.34 -14.17 -12.33
CA TYR A 94 6.09 -12.76 -12.58
C TYR A 94 7.24 -11.89 -12.06
N LEU A 95 7.69 -12.13 -10.81
CA LEU A 95 8.74 -11.33 -10.17
C LEU A 95 10.14 -11.45 -10.80
N VAL A 96 10.37 -12.46 -11.64
CA VAL A 96 11.67 -12.71 -12.30
C VAL A 96 11.71 -12.18 -13.73
N ARG A 97 10.57 -11.70 -14.25
CA ARG A 97 10.41 -11.30 -15.65
C ARG A 97 10.46 -9.79 -15.90
N ASP A 98 10.59 -9.00 -14.84
CA ASP A 98 10.82 -7.55 -14.86
C ASP A 98 12.32 -7.24 -14.75
#